data_AF-A0A8B7DZP6-F1
#
_entry.id   AF-A0A8B7DZP6-F1
#
_cell.length_a   1.000
_cell.length_b   1.000
_cell.length_c   1.000
_cell.angle_alpha   90.00
_cell.angle_beta   90.00
_cell.angle_gamma   90.00
#
_symmetry.space_group_name_H-M   'P 1'
#
loop_
_entity.id
_entity.type
_entity.pdbx_description
1 polymer ?
#
loop_
_entity_poly.entity_id
_entity_poly.type
_entity_poly.pdbx_seq_one_letter_code
_entity_poly.pdbx_strand_id
1 'polypeptide(L)'
;MVGWNLLLEYLIGAAAISRAWTAYVDSLTNSAISRGLMTGIATWKTPGISKYPDFLSLTMCLLASGFLAAGVRISSWISNITTFLNLVVIIFLIVVGLGYARPQNWQPFLPFGLQGMLSGSATAFFAFVGFDVIVSSAEEVKEPGKSIPRSIMSSIFVCLISYGGLSMAVTLMVPYYTLEEDAALAQALHKRGAIWAKYVISVGAVAGLTASLLGCMFPVPRLLFSMASDGLIFSPFMQINSITKTPIFGCVFSGILSGWLALYFDLSTLVEIMSIGTLQAYTMVATCVLLLRYQINPIGLVITANGLEPLLSESIVSENENVRFFPTKRTAMLANISIFVIVLVSFCLCGLCVNYSEYLWHLHFWFVVMFFFLIAAFTVAMTIIFLQPQNRFDLPFSVPMVPLLPVMSIFINITLMMQLRLITWIRFSVWITIGLLIYLFYGVQHSKENTEEE
;
A
#
# COMPACT_ATOMS: atom_id res chain seq x y z
N MET A 1 -9.83 -3.70 11.67
CA MET A 1 -8.48 -4.14 11.25
C MET A 1 -8.02 -3.50 9.93
N VAL A 2 -8.75 -3.63 8.82
CA VAL A 2 -8.37 -3.01 7.53
C VAL A 2 -8.14 -1.50 7.68
N GLY A 3 -9.08 -0.76 8.28
CA GLY A 3 -8.95 0.68 8.51
C GLY A 3 -7.71 1.06 9.34
N TRP A 4 -7.39 0.28 10.39
CA TRP A 4 -6.19 0.52 11.21
C TRP A 4 -4.88 0.29 10.43
N ASN A 5 -4.90 -0.64 9.48
CA ASN A 5 -3.76 -0.90 8.62
C ASN A 5 -3.61 0.16 7.52
N LEU A 6 -4.72 0.61 6.92
CA LEU A 6 -4.71 1.75 5.98
C LEU A 6 -4.24 3.04 6.66
N LEU A 7 -4.58 3.23 7.94
CA LEU A 7 -4.07 4.34 8.75
C LEU A 7 -2.53 4.31 8.84
N LEU A 8 -1.96 3.14 9.13
CA LEU A 8 -0.50 2.95 9.15
C LEU A 8 0.13 3.33 7.82
N GLU A 9 -0.44 2.78 6.74
CA GLU A 9 0.03 2.94 5.38
C GLU A 9 0.10 4.42 4.98
N TYR A 10 -0.97 5.18 5.19
CA TYR A 10 -0.97 6.60 4.86
C TYR A 10 -0.05 7.44 5.75
N LEU A 11 0.01 7.14 7.07
CA LEU A 11 0.87 7.88 7.99
C LEU A 11 2.35 7.66 7.71
N ILE A 12 2.76 6.41 7.46
CA ILE A 12 4.13 6.05 7.11
C ILE A 12 4.44 6.51 5.68
N GLY A 13 3.50 6.41 4.75
CA GLY A 13 3.65 6.92 3.39
C GLY A 13 3.93 8.42 3.37
N ALA A 14 3.17 9.20 4.15
CA ALA A 14 3.44 10.63 4.32
C ALA A 14 4.83 10.90 4.92
N ALA A 15 5.24 10.12 5.92
CA ALA A 15 6.57 10.22 6.50
C ALA A 15 7.70 9.90 5.49
N ALA A 16 7.53 8.83 4.72
CA ALA A 16 8.48 8.39 3.69
C ALA A 16 8.60 9.43 2.56
N ILE A 17 7.47 9.96 2.07
CA ILE A 17 7.46 11.00 1.04
C ILE A 17 8.12 12.27 1.55
N SER A 18 7.86 12.67 2.80
CA SER A 18 8.51 13.82 3.42
C SER A 18 10.03 13.65 3.49
N ARG A 19 10.51 12.45 3.85
CA ARG A 19 11.94 12.11 3.86
C ARG A 19 12.57 12.10 2.48
N ALA A 20 11.87 11.58 1.48
CA ALA A 20 12.33 11.68 0.10
C ALA A 20 12.40 13.16 -0.35
N TRP A 21 11.43 13.98 0.04
CA TRP A 21 11.40 15.40 -0.28
C TRP A 21 12.62 16.14 0.28
N THR A 22 12.95 15.91 1.55
CA THR A 22 14.14 16.53 2.16
C THR A 22 15.44 16.04 1.54
N ALA A 23 15.54 14.77 1.13
CA ALA A 23 16.70 14.26 0.41
C ALA A 23 16.94 14.99 -0.92
N TYR A 24 15.88 15.30 -1.67
CA TYR A 24 16.01 16.10 -2.91
C TYR A 24 16.40 17.55 -2.63
N VAL A 25 15.87 18.16 -1.56
CA VAL A 25 16.26 19.51 -1.15
C VAL A 25 17.71 19.56 -0.67
N ASP A 26 18.15 18.57 0.11
CA ASP A 26 19.54 18.45 0.53
C ASP A 26 20.46 18.29 -0.69
N SER A 27 20.06 17.49 -1.69
CA SER A 27 20.78 17.37 -2.97
C SER A 27 20.91 18.71 -3.72
N LEU A 28 19.88 19.56 -3.71
CA LEU A 28 19.92 20.91 -4.30
C LEU A 28 20.93 21.83 -3.60
N THR A 29 21.08 21.68 -2.28
CA THR A 29 22.06 22.42 -1.48
C THR A 29 23.45 21.79 -1.45
N ASN A 30 23.71 20.80 -2.31
CA ASN A 30 24.95 20.00 -2.31
C ASN A 30 25.24 19.40 -0.93
N SER A 31 24.23 18.79 -0.32
CA SER A 31 24.32 18.12 0.98
C SER A 31 24.77 19.04 2.11
N ALA A 32 24.42 20.32 2.06
CA ALA A 32 24.79 21.27 3.12
C ALA A 32 23.93 21.08 4.37
N ILE A 33 22.65 20.71 4.22
CA ILE A 33 21.71 20.55 5.33
C ILE A 33 22.08 19.31 6.15
N SER A 34 22.28 18.17 5.48
CA SER A 34 22.71 16.94 6.15
C SER A 34 24.06 17.10 6.84
N ARG A 35 25.05 17.73 6.18
CA ARG A 35 26.35 18.01 6.79
C ARG A 35 26.22 18.91 8.02
N GLY A 36 25.48 20.01 7.93
CA GLY A 36 25.28 20.93 9.05
C GLY A 36 24.63 20.27 10.26
N LEU A 37 23.57 19.48 10.05
CA LEU A 37 22.86 18.76 11.12
C LEU A 37 23.72 17.68 11.76
N MET A 38 24.47 16.91 10.95
CA MET A 38 25.39 15.89 11.45
C MET A 38 26.53 16.49 12.27
N THR A 39 27.07 17.65 11.87
CA THR A 39 28.15 18.31 12.62
C THR A 39 27.67 19.07 13.86
N GLY A 40 26.45 19.63 13.83
CA GLY A 40 25.98 20.57 14.84
C GLY A 40 25.08 19.98 15.94
N ILE A 41 24.40 18.86 15.69
CA ILE A 41 23.41 18.31 16.63
C ILE A 41 23.83 16.92 17.11
N ALA A 42 23.69 15.90 16.27
CA ALA A 42 23.99 14.52 16.62
C ALA A 42 24.05 13.63 15.37
N THR A 43 24.99 12.68 15.36
CA THR A 43 24.98 11.55 14.43
C THR A 43 24.53 10.29 15.14
N TRP A 44 23.42 9.72 14.73
CA TRP A 44 22.96 8.42 15.23
C TRP A 44 23.51 7.30 14.33
N LYS A 45 24.06 6.25 14.93
CA LYS A 45 24.64 5.09 14.22
C LYS A 45 23.82 3.81 14.44
N THR A 46 22.54 3.95 14.76
CA THR A 46 21.63 2.84 15.02
C THR A 46 20.93 2.43 13.73
N PRO A 47 20.99 1.14 13.32
CA PRO A 47 20.37 0.69 12.08
C PRO A 47 18.85 0.88 12.13
N GLY A 48 18.30 1.43 11.05
CA GLY A 48 16.87 1.72 10.92
C GLY A 48 16.39 2.97 11.66
N ILE A 49 17.31 3.77 12.20
CA ILE A 49 17.05 5.13 12.67
C ILE A 49 17.79 6.07 11.71
N SER A 50 17.21 7.24 11.45
CA SER A 50 17.84 8.27 10.64
C SER A 50 19.22 8.64 11.20
N LYS A 51 20.19 8.89 10.31
CA LYS A 51 21.55 9.32 10.68
C LYS A 51 21.55 10.64 11.48
N TYR A 52 20.52 11.46 11.30
CA TYR A 52 20.29 12.73 12.01
C TYR A 52 18.78 12.96 12.18
N PRO A 53 18.33 13.70 13.20
CA PRO A 53 16.94 14.13 13.31
C PRO A 53 16.59 15.09 12.17
N ASP A 54 15.73 14.66 11.25
CA ASP A 54 15.32 15.46 10.10
C ASP A 54 14.14 16.39 10.44
N PHE A 55 14.48 17.54 11.02
CA PHE A 55 13.50 18.57 11.37
C PHE A 55 12.77 19.14 10.14
N LEU A 56 13.40 19.12 8.97
CA LEU A 56 12.78 19.62 7.74
C LEU A 56 11.62 18.70 7.31
N SER A 57 11.78 17.38 7.46
CA SER A 57 10.71 16.42 7.18
C SER A 57 9.53 16.57 8.14
N LEU A 58 9.82 16.79 9.43
CA LEU A 58 8.78 17.09 10.43
C LEU A 58 8.01 18.35 10.05
N THR A 59 8.70 19.43 9.71
CA THR A 59 8.07 20.68 9.30
C THR A 59 7.20 20.49 8.06
N MET A 60 7.65 19.72 7.06
CA MET A 60 6.86 19.46 5.85
C MET A 60 5.57 18.69 6.15
N CYS A 61 5.60 17.69 7.04
CA CYS A 61 4.39 16.98 7.48
C CYS A 61 3.41 17.92 8.21
N LEU A 62 3.93 18.80 9.08
CA LEU A 62 3.11 19.79 9.79
C LEU A 62 2.51 20.84 8.87
N LEU A 63 3.26 21.30 7.87
CA LEU A 63 2.77 22.24 6.85
C LEU A 63 1.68 21.60 5.99
N ALA A 64 1.89 20.36 5.54
CA ALA A 64 0.88 19.61 4.80
C ALA A 64 -0.40 19.40 5.63
N SER A 65 -0.25 19.04 6.92
CA SER A 65 -1.37 18.94 7.87
C SER A 65 -2.11 20.27 8.05
N GLY A 66 -1.38 21.37 8.25
CA GLY A 66 -1.96 22.71 8.38
C GLY A 66 -2.72 23.14 7.12
N PHE A 67 -2.18 22.83 5.94
CA PHE A 67 -2.83 23.07 4.66
C PHE A 67 -4.14 22.27 4.54
N LEU A 68 -4.16 21.00 4.92
CA LEU A 68 -5.38 20.18 4.94
C LEU A 68 -6.40 20.67 6.00
N ALA A 69 -5.92 21.06 7.18
CA ALA A 69 -6.75 21.60 8.26
C ALA A 69 -7.45 22.91 7.87
N ALA A 70 -6.79 23.75 7.07
CA ALA A 70 -7.34 25.00 6.54
C ALA A 70 -8.53 24.79 5.57
N GLY A 71 -8.90 23.54 5.27
CA GLY A 71 -10.10 23.23 4.50
C GLY A 71 -9.93 23.56 3.03
N VAL A 72 -8.77 23.25 2.47
CA VAL A 72 -8.53 23.42 1.04
C VAL A 72 -9.47 22.46 0.32
N ARG A 73 -10.57 23.00 -0.21
CA ARG A 73 -11.21 22.47 -1.41
C ARG A 73 -10.14 22.55 -2.48
N ILE A 74 -9.31 21.51 -2.58
CA ILE A 74 -8.26 21.42 -3.58
C ILE A 74 -9.00 21.56 -4.90
N SER A 75 -8.82 22.69 -5.56
CA SER A 75 -9.24 22.82 -6.94
C SER A 75 -8.51 21.69 -7.66
N SER A 76 -9.25 20.68 -8.15
CA SER A 76 -8.69 19.50 -8.81
C SER A 76 -7.69 19.89 -9.91
N TRP A 77 -7.80 21.13 -10.41
CA TRP A 77 -6.85 21.78 -11.30
C TRP A 77 -5.39 21.85 -10.77
N ILE A 78 -5.15 22.20 -9.50
CA ILE A 78 -3.79 22.28 -8.93
C ILE A 78 -3.14 20.89 -8.87
N SER A 79 -3.92 19.87 -8.48
CA SER A 79 -3.46 18.48 -8.48
C SER A 79 -3.16 18.03 -9.92
N ASN A 80 -4.06 18.31 -10.87
CA ASN A 80 -3.86 17.96 -12.28
C ASN A 80 -2.61 18.63 -12.88
N ILE A 81 -2.37 19.92 -12.60
CA ILE A 81 -1.17 20.63 -13.07
C ILE A 81 0.09 19.98 -12.50
N THR A 82 0.11 19.73 -11.18
CA THR A 82 1.30 19.16 -10.53
C THR A 82 1.59 17.74 -11.02
N THR A 83 0.54 16.92 -11.21
CA THR A 83 0.67 15.57 -11.78
C THR A 83 1.15 15.61 -13.22
N PHE A 84 0.63 16.51 -14.05
CA PHE A 84 1.10 16.69 -15.42
C PHE A 84 2.58 17.10 -15.47
N LEU A 85 2.97 18.06 -14.64
CA LEU A 85 4.37 18.47 -14.51
C LEU A 85 5.26 17.29 -14.08
N ASN A 86 4.81 16.48 -13.12
CA ASN A 86 5.54 15.31 -12.66
C ASN A 86 5.76 14.28 -13.79
N LEU A 87 4.73 14.01 -14.60
CA LEU A 87 4.86 13.13 -15.77
C LEU A 87 5.85 13.68 -16.79
N VAL A 88 5.84 14.99 -17.05
CA VAL A 88 6.81 15.64 -17.95
C VAL A 88 8.24 15.47 -17.41
N VAL A 89 8.45 15.66 -16.11
CA VAL A 89 9.76 15.48 -15.46
C VAL A 89 10.24 14.03 -15.58
N ILE A 90 9.36 13.05 -15.36
CA ILE A 90 9.70 11.63 -15.50
C ILE A 90 10.10 11.31 -16.95
N ILE A 91 9.33 11.75 -17.93
CA ILE A 91 9.63 11.53 -19.36
C ILE A 91 10.97 12.17 -19.72
N PHE A 92 11.19 13.42 -19.28
CA PHE A 92 12.45 14.12 -19.46
C PHE A 92 13.63 13.33 -18.88
N LEU A 93 13.46 12.76 -17.67
CA LEU A 93 14.48 11.96 -17.00
C LEU A 93 14.83 10.70 -17.78
N ILE A 94 13.82 10.00 -18.30
CA ILE A 94 14.03 8.81 -19.14
C ILE A 94 14.81 9.20 -20.40
N VAL A 95 14.41 10.26 -21.10
CA VAL A 95 15.07 10.70 -22.34
C VAL A 95 16.52 11.12 -22.09
N VAL A 96 16.77 11.97 -21.09
CA VAL A 96 18.13 12.43 -20.77
C VAL A 96 18.98 11.29 -20.22
N GLY A 97 18.43 10.46 -19.33
CA GLY A 97 19.12 9.31 -18.76
C GLY A 97 19.55 8.29 -19.82
N LEU A 98 18.68 8.01 -20.80
CA LEU A 98 19.01 7.17 -21.95
C LEU A 98 20.07 7.80 -22.86
N GLY A 99 20.11 9.14 -22.98
CA GLY A 99 21.19 9.84 -23.68
C GLY A 99 22.58 9.61 -23.07
N TYR A 100 22.66 9.32 -21.76
CA TYR A 100 23.90 8.99 -21.06
C TYR A 100 24.11 7.48 -20.83
N ALA A 101 23.24 6.63 -21.41
CA ALA A 101 23.26 5.19 -21.22
C ALA A 101 24.56 4.53 -21.70
N ARG A 102 25.05 3.58 -20.92
CA ARG A 102 26.17 2.70 -21.27
C ARG A 102 25.72 1.25 -21.08
N PRO A 103 25.50 0.48 -22.16
CA PRO A 103 25.05 -0.92 -22.08
C PRO A 103 25.97 -1.83 -21.26
N GLN A 104 27.24 -1.44 -21.08
CA GLN A 104 28.20 -2.17 -20.25
C GLN A 104 27.78 -2.24 -18.77
N ASN A 105 27.01 -1.26 -18.29
CA ASN A 105 26.55 -1.22 -16.89
C ASN A 105 25.54 -2.33 -16.56
N TRP A 106 24.95 -2.98 -17.57
CA TRP A 106 24.08 -4.15 -17.41
C TRP A 106 24.83 -5.49 -17.42
N GLN A 107 26.16 -5.48 -17.39
CA GLN A 107 26.94 -6.70 -17.26
C GLN A 107 27.65 -6.73 -15.89
N PRO A 108 27.30 -7.68 -14.99
CA PRO A 108 26.22 -8.68 -15.09
C PRO A 108 24.81 -8.10 -14.84
N PHE A 109 23.78 -8.61 -15.51
CA PHE A 109 22.40 -8.10 -15.41
C PHE A 109 21.71 -8.52 -14.09
N LEU A 110 21.99 -9.74 -13.62
CA LEU A 110 21.47 -10.29 -12.37
C LEU A 110 22.63 -10.62 -11.41
N PRO A 111 23.31 -9.62 -10.84
CA PRO A 111 24.45 -9.85 -9.94
C PRO A 111 24.06 -10.64 -8.69
N PHE A 112 22.81 -10.50 -8.23
CA PHE A 112 22.27 -11.16 -7.03
C PHE A 112 21.30 -12.32 -7.35
N GLY A 113 21.28 -12.77 -8.61
CA GLY A 113 20.37 -13.82 -9.08
C GLY A 113 18.88 -13.46 -8.93
N LEU A 114 18.02 -14.47 -9.05
CA LEU A 114 16.56 -14.32 -8.93
C LEU A 114 16.12 -13.93 -7.50
N GLN A 115 16.87 -14.36 -6.49
CA GLN A 115 16.56 -14.04 -5.09
C GLN A 115 16.72 -12.54 -4.81
N GLY A 116 17.80 -11.92 -5.28
CA GLY A 116 17.97 -10.47 -5.17
C GLY A 116 16.92 -9.68 -5.96
N MET A 117 16.51 -10.19 -7.12
CA MET A 117 15.41 -9.59 -7.90
C MET A 117 14.08 -9.61 -7.13
N LEU A 118 13.74 -10.73 -6.49
CA LEU A 118 12.51 -10.86 -5.69
C LEU A 118 12.55 -9.97 -4.44
N SER A 119 13.67 -9.94 -3.72
CA SER A 119 13.85 -9.08 -2.55
C SER A 119 13.77 -7.59 -2.92
N GLY A 120 14.47 -7.18 -4.00
CA GLY A 120 14.37 -5.81 -4.52
C GLY A 120 12.96 -5.44 -4.99
N SER A 121 12.22 -6.40 -5.55
CA SER A 121 10.81 -6.20 -5.96
C SER A 121 9.89 -5.95 -4.76
N ALA A 122 10.15 -6.59 -3.61
CA ALA A 122 9.39 -6.34 -2.37
C ALA A 122 9.61 -4.92 -1.84
N THR A 123 10.83 -4.37 -1.95
CA THR A 123 11.10 -2.96 -1.60
C THR A 123 10.53 -2.00 -2.65
N ALA A 124 10.67 -2.32 -3.93
CA ALA A 124 10.19 -1.49 -5.03
C ALA A 124 8.66 -1.44 -5.12
N PHE A 125 7.96 -2.41 -4.52
CA PHE A 125 6.50 -2.44 -4.40
C PHE A 125 5.93 -1.12 -3.86
N PHE A 126 6.63 -0.47 -2.92
CA PHE A 126 6.25 0.84 -2.39
C PHE A 126 5.94 1.87 -3.48
N ALA A 127 6.67 1.86 -4.60
CA ALA A 127 6.43 2.82 -5.68
C ALA A 127 5.04 2.67 -6.33
N PHE A 128 4.45 1.49 -6.27
CA PHE A 128 3.13 1.18 -6.85
C PHE A 128 1.97 1.41 -5.88
N VAL A 129 2.25 1.73 -4.62
CA VAL A 129 1.22 1.98 -3.61
C VAL A 129 0.55 3.34 -3.87
N GLY A 130 -0.77 3.42 -3.67
CA GLY A 130 -1.55 4.66 -3.78
C GLY A 130 -2.74 4.60 -4.75
N PHE A 131 -2.94 3.50 -5.49
CA PHE A 131 -4.12 3.35 -6.35
C PHE A 131 -5.44 3.25 -5.56
N ASP A 132 -5.36 2.79 -4.31
CA ASP A 132 -6.45 2.71 -3.34
C ASP A 132 -6.98 4.09 -2.94
N VAL A 133 -6.16 5.14 -3.05
CA VAL A 133 -6.59 6.55 -2.86
C VAL A 133 -7.70 6.93 -3.86
N ILE A 134 -7.70 6.35 -5.07
CA ILE A 134 -8.76 6.59 -6.07
C ILE A 134 -10.12 6.16 -5.52
N VAL A 135 -10.17 5.06 -4.75
CA VAL A 135 -11.40 4.53 -4.15
C VAL A 135 -11.88 5.41 -2.99
N SER A 136 -10.98 6.09 -2.28
CA SER A 136 -11.35 7.02 -1.19
C SER A 136 -12.15 8.23 -1.66
N SER A 137 -12.11 8.54 -2.97
CA SER A 137 -12.86 9.63 -3.59
C SER A 137 -14.07 9.14 -4.38
N ALA A 138 -14.49 7.87 -4.20
CA ALA A 138 -15.60 7.28 -4.94
C ALA A 138 -16.93 8.05 -4.79
N GLU A 139 -17.16 8.68 -3.64
CA GLU A 139 -18.35 9.49 -3.33
C GLU A 139 -18.44 10.76 -4.19
N GLU A 140 -17.31 11.24 -4.71
CA GLU A 140 -17.20 12.47 -5.50
C GLU A 140 -17.21 12.21 -7.02
N VAL A 141 -17.23 10.92 -7.43
CA VAL A 141 -17.08 10.49 -8.83
C VAL A 141 -18.43 10.29 -9.52
N LYS A 142 -18.58 10.83 -10.73
CA LYS A 142 -19.69 10.52 -11.63
C LYS A 142 -19.55 9.09 -12.17
N GLU A 143 -20.59 8.27 -12.01
CA GLU A 143 -20.61 6.85 -12.38
C GLU A 143 -19.43 6.02 -11.79
N PRO A 144 -19.36 5.85 -10.46
CA PRO A 144 -18.22 5.19 -9.79
C PRO A 144 -17.95 3.77 -10.31
N GLY A 145 -19.00 3.04 -10.69
CA GLY A 145 -18.89 1.64 -11.17
C GLY A 145 -18.06 1.45 -12.45
N LYS A 146 -17.94 2.46 -13.31
CA LYS A 146 -17.12 2.39 -14.55
C LYS A 146 -15.86 3.24 -14.46
N SER A 147 -15.96 4.40 -13.83
CA SER A 147 -14.85 5.37 -13.76
C SER A 147 -13.72 4.87 -12.86
N ILE A 148 -14.03 4.30 -11.69
CA ILE A 148 -13.00 3.86 -10.73
C ILE A 148 -12.12 2.74 -11.30
N PRO A 149 -12.66 1.63 -11.85
CA PRO A 149 -11.82 0.55 -12.39
C PRO A 149 -10.95 1.00 -13.56
N ARG A 150 -11.48 1.84 -14.46
CA ARG A 150 -10.72 2.39 -15.59
C ARG A 150 -9.56 3.27 -15.10
N SER A 151 -9.81 4.12 -14.12
CA SER A 151 -8.78 4.97 -13.51
C SER A 151 -7.66 4.14 -12.89
N ILE A 152 -7.99 3.11 -12.08
CA ILE A 152 -7.00 2.22 -11.46
C ILE A 152 -6.15 1.51 -12.52
N MET A 153 -6.77 0.91 -13.54
CA MET A 153 -6.03 0.20 -14.59
C MET A 153 -5.12 1.13 -15.40
N SER A 154 -5.62 2.33 -15.75
CA SER A 154 -4.84 3.30 -16.51
C SER A 154 -3.66 3.88 -15.71
N SER A 155 -3.86 4.18 -14.42
CA SER A 155 -2.80 4.71 -13.56
C SER A 155 -1.70 3.69 -13.33
N ILE A 156 -2.05 2.43 -13.03
CA ILE A 156 -1.08 1.34 -12.87
C ILE A 156 -0.27 1.13 -14.16
N PHE A 157 -0.92 1.15 -15.33
CA PHE A 157 -0.23 0.99 -16.61
C PHE A 157 0.76 2.12 -16.89
N VAL A 158 0.37 3.38 -16.66
CA VAL A 158 1.27 4.55 -16.81
C VAL A 158 2.44 4.46 -15.83
N CYS A 159 2.19 4.09 -14.57
CA CYS A 159 3.23 3.90 -13.56
C CYS A 159 4.19 2.77 -13.95
N LEU A 160 3.70 1.66 -14.49
CA LEU A 160 4.54 0.53 -14.93
C LEU A 160 5.55 0.96 -16.00
N ILE A 161 5.09 1.67 -17.04
CA ILE A 161 5.96 2.18 -18.11
C ILE A 161 6.96 3.20 -17.55
N SER A 162 6.47 4.10 -16.69
CA SER A 162 7.28 5.17 -16.10
C SER A 162 8.39 4.61 -15.21
N TYR A 163 8.06 3.73 -14.27
CA TYR A 163 9.04 3.15 -13.34
C TYR A 163 9.98 2.16 -14.03
N GLY A 164 9.47 1.36 -14.96
CA GLY A 164 10.32 0.49 -15.79
C GLY A 164 11.33 1.29 -16.62
N GLY A 165 10.86 2.36 -17.27
CA GLY A 165 11.70 3.28 -18.04
C GLY A 165 12.73 4.00 -17.17
N LEU A 166 12.34 4.44 -15.97
CA LEU A 166 13.22 5.11 -15.02
C LEU A 166 14.31 4.17 -14.49
N SER A 167 13.93 2.97 -14.07
CA SER A 167 14.87 1.94 -13.61
C SER A 167 15.87 1.57 -14.69
N MET A 168 15.42 1.40 -15.94
CA MET A 168 16.28 1.19 -17.10
C MET A 168 17.25 2.36 -17.33
N ALA A 169 16.75 3.60 -17.37
CA ALA A 169 17.57 4.77 -17.64
C ALA A 169 18.68 4.95 -16.60
N VAL A 170 18.36 4.75 -15.31
CA VAL A 170 19.30 4.96 -14.20
C VAL A 170 20.37 3.88 -14.14
N THR A 171 19.96 2.61 -14.25
CA THR A 171 20.90 1.47 -14.21
C THR A 171 21.81 1.41 -15.43
N LEU A 172 21.37 1.93 -16.58
CA LEU A 172 22.22 2.11 -17.76
C LEU A 172 23.17 3.31 -17.63
N MET A 173 22.79 4.36 -16.91
CA MET A 173 23.60 5.58 -16.80
C MET A 173 24.79 5.40 -15.84
N VAL A 174 24.57 4.72 -14.72
CA VAL A 174 25.55 4.56 -13.63
C VAL A 174 25.55 3.11 -13.11
N PRO A 175 26.71 2.50 -12.82
CA PRO A 175 26.77 1.15 -12.27
C PRO A 175 26.00 1.03 -10.94
N TYR A 176 25.27 -0.08 -10.77
CA TYR A 176 24.34 -0.29 -9.66
C TYR A 176 24.97 -0.12 -8.27
N TYR A 177 26.24 -0.49 -8.11
CA TYR A 177 26.98 -0.41 -6.84
C TYR A 177 27.41 1.02 -6.46
N THR A 178 27.19 2.01 -7.32
CA THR A 178 27.52 3.43 -7.05
C THR A 178 26.29 4.32 -6.91
N LEU A 179 25.09 3.73 -6.98
CA LEU A 179 23.84 4.43 -6.73
C LEU A 179 23.75 4.81 -5.26
N GLU A 180 23.43 6.07 -5.01
CA GLU A 180 23.21 6.58 -3.66
C GLU A 180 21.77 6.34 -3.25
N GLU A 181 21.55 6.04 -1.97
CA GLU A 181 20.21 5.82 -1.41
C GLU A 181 19.35 7.09 -1.50
N ASP A 182 19.96 8.25 -1.27
CA ASP A 182 19.28 9.55 -1.25
C ASP A 182 19.38 10.25 -2.61
N ALA A 183 18.22 10.65 -3.16
CA ALA A 183 18.12 11.40 -4.42
C ALA A 183 18.88 10.76 -5.62
N ALA A 184 18.87 9.43 -5.70
CA ALA A 184 19.66 8.62 -6.65
C ALA A 184 19.70 9.19 -8.08
N LEU A 185 18.55 9.63 -8.60
CA LEU A 185 18.38 10.14 -9.96
C LEU A 185 19.21 11.41 -10.22
N ALA A 186 19.07 12.39 -9.32
CA ALA A 186 19.76 13.67 -9.41
C ALA A 186 21.28 13.49 -9.25
N GLN A 187 21.67 12.61 -8.33
CA GLN A 187 23.07 12.28 -8.05
C GLN A 187 23.72 11.55 -9.23
N ALA A 188 23.01 10.62 -9.85
CA ALA A 188 23.54 9.85 -10.96
C ALA A 188 23.83 10.74 -12.18
N LEU A 189 23.00 11.74 -12.47
CA LEU A 189 23.30 12.76 -13.50
C LEU A 189 24.45 13.69 -13.13
N HIS A 190 24.56 14.05 -11.85
CA HIS A 190 25.68 14.84 -11.36
C HIS A 190 27.02 14.12 -11.57
N LYS A 191 27.09 12.82 -11.25
CA LYS A 191 28.27 11.96 -11.49
C LYS A 191 28.67 11.87 -12.97
N ARG A 192 27.75 12.17 -13.88
CA ARG A 192 27.97 12.18 -15.34
C ARG A 192 28.28 13.57 -15.91
N GLY A 193 28.39 14.59 -15.06
CA GLY A 193 28.67 15.97 -15.46
C GLY A 193 27.45 16.76 -15.93
N ALA A 194 26.25 16.18 -15.90
CA ALA A 194 24.99 16.85 -16.29
C ALA A 194 24.40 17.65 -15.12
N ILE A 195 25.16 18.66 -14.65
CA ILE A 195 24.81 19.46 -13.47
C ILE A 195 23.50 20.23 -13.68
N TRP A 196 23.23 20.74 -14.89
CA TRP A 196 21.99 21.44 -15.20
C TRP A 196 20.76 20.54 -15.05
N ALA A 197 20.87 19.27 -15.48
CA ALA A 197 19.79 18.30 -15.42
C ALA A 197 19.46 17.91 -13.97
N LYS A 198 20.47 17.83 -13.09
CA LYS A 198 20.30 17.65 -11.64
C LYS A 198 19.30 18.65 -11.07
N TYR A 199 19.45 19.94 -11.37
CA TYR A 199 18.58 20.99 -10.83
C TYR A 199 17.15 20.89 -11.36
N VAL A 200 16.97 20.67 -12.65
CA VAL A 200 15.63 20.51 -13.27
C VAL A 200 14.88 19.35 -12.62
N ILE A 201 15.55 18.21 -12.46
CA ILE A 201 14.95 17.00 -11.88
C ILE A 201 14.66 17.17 -10.40
N SER A 202 15.58 17.75 -9.62
CA SER A 202 15.34 17.96 -8.20
C SER A 202 14.17 18.92 -7.95
N VAL A 203 14.01 19.99 -8.73
CA VAL A 203 12.85 20.89 -8.63
C VAL A 203 11.56 20.16 -9.00
N GLY A 204 11.57 19.39 -10.08
CA GLY A 204 10.42 18.57 -10.49
C GLY A 204 10.03 17.51 -9.44
N ALA A 205 11.02 16.83 -8.86
CA ALA A 205 10.83 15.84 -7.80
C ALA A 205 10.26 16.47 -6.52
N VAL A 206 10.77 17.62 -6.09
CA VAL A 206 10.23 18.38 -4.94
C VAL A 206 8.77 18.73 -5.18
N ALA A 207 8.41 19.25 -6.36
CA ALA A 207 7.02 19.58 -6.70
C ALA A 207 6.11 18.34 -6.69
N GLY A 208 6.55 17.25 -7.34
CA GLY A 208 5.81 15.99 -7.38
C GLY A 208 5.61 15.36 -5.99
N LEU A 209 6.67 15.33 -5.18
CA LEU A 209 6.62 14.80 -3.81
C LEU A 209 5.73 15.64 -2.89
N THR A 210 5.66 16.96 -3.07
CA THR A 210 4.70 17.80 -2.33
C THR A 210 3.25 17.43 -2.66
N ALA A 211 2.93 17.20 -3.94
CA ALA A 211 1.58 16.75 -4.31
C ALA A 211 1.27 15.35 -3.78
N SER A 212 2.21 14.41 -3.87
CA SER A 212 2.05 13.06 -3.31
C SER A 212 1.87 13.08 -1.79
N LEU A 213 2.59 13.96 -1.07
CA LEU A 213 2.44 14.12 0.38
C LEU A 213 1.02 14.54 0.77
N LEU A 214 0.49 15.55 0.07
CA LEU A 214 -0.90 15.98 0.26
C LEU A 214 -1.89 14.87 -0.09
N GLY A 215 -1.63 14.12 -1.17
CA GLY A 215 -2.43 12.97 -1.59
C GLY A 215 -2.48 11.85 -0.55
N CYS A 216 -1.34 11.52 0.09
CA CYS A 216 -1.29 10.51 1.15
C CYS A 216 -1.93 10.98 2.46
N MET A 217 -1.80 12.25 2.81
CA MET A 217 -2.37 12.79 4.05
C MET A 217 -3.86 13.10 3.93
N PHE A 218 -4.40 13.24 2.72
CA PHE A 218 -5.80 13.60 2.49
C PHE A 218 -6.82 12.57 3.00
N PRO A 219 -6.66 11.24 2.82
CA PRO A 219 -7.60 10.25 3.34
C PRO A 219 -7.55 10.08 4.86
N VAL A 220 -6.42 10.40 5.52
CA VAL A 220 -6.19 10.07 6.94
C VAL A 220 -7.26 10.67 7.88
N PRO A 221 -7.58 11.98 7.80
CA PRO A 221 -8.57 12.56 8.68
C PRO A 221 -9.99 12.02 8.41
N ARG A 222 -10.31 11.67 7.16
CA ARG A 222 -11.59 11.05 6.78
C ARG A 222 -11.71 9.64 7.36
N LEU A 223 -10.64 8.84 7.27
CA LEU A 223 -10.58 7.49 7.83
C LEU A 223 -10.67 7.49 9.36
N LEU A 224 -9.98 8.42 10.03
CA LEU A 224 -10.10 8.59 11.48
C LEU A 224 -11.51 9.00 11.87
N PHE A 225 -12.12 9.93 11.13
CA PHE A 225 -13.49 10.34 11.36
C PHE A 225 -14.47 9.17 11.21
N SER A 226 -14.36 8.36 10.14
CA SER A 226 -15.26 7.22 9.91
C SER A 226 -15.10 6.15 11.00
N MET A 227 -13.86 5.80 11.37
CA MET A 227 -13.63 4.85 12.45
C MET A 227 -14.14 5.36 13.81
N ALA A 228 -14.07 6.68 14.05
CA ALA A 228 -14.58 7.29 15.27
C ALA A 228 -16.11 7.35 15.28
N SER A 229 -16.74 7.61 14.12
CA SER A 229 -18.20 7.59 13.99
C SER A 229 -18.77 6.19 14.18
N ASP A 230 -18.01 5.14 13.89
CA ASP A 230 -18.38 3.74 14.14
C ASP A 230 -18.13 3.33 15.61
N GLY A 231 -17.50 4.20 16.41
CA GLY A 231 -17.17 3.92 17.81
C GLY A 231 -15.92 3.06 18.01
N LEU A 232 -15.16 2.78 16.95
CA LEU A 232 -13.98 1.91 16.98
C LEU A 232 -12.74 2.61 17.58
N ILE A 233 -12.67 3.95 17.48
CA ILE A 233 -11.61 4.78 18.05
C ILE A 233 -12.19 5.98 18.82
N PHE A 234 -11.33 6.69 19.55
CA PHE A 234 -11.71 7.78 20.45
C PHE A 234 -12.61 8.85 19.80
N SER A 235 -13.65 9.28 20.53
CA SER A 235 -14.64 10.28 20.09
C SER A 235 -14.11 11.65 19.62
N PRO A 236 -12.96 12.20 20.09
CA PRO A 236 -12.47 13.49 19.60
C PRO A 236 -12.21 13.54 18.09
N PHE A 237 -11.92 12.38 17.46
CA PHE A 237 -11.73 12.28 16.01
C PHE A 237 -13.02 12.50 15.20
N MET A 238 -14.19 12.44 15.84
CA MET A 238 -15.49 12.73 15.22
C MET A 238 -15.80 14.24 15.16
N GLN A 239 -15.00 15.11 15.78
CA GLN A 239 -15.30 16.54 15.80
C GLN A 239 -14.91 17.21 14.46
N ILE A 240 -15.90 17.79 13.79
CA ILE A 240 -15.73 18.56 12.55
C ILE A 240 -15.78 20.06 12.85
N ASN A 241 -14.87 20.83 12.27
CA ASN A 241 -14.91 22.29 12.36
C ASN A 241 -16.08 22.87 11.54
N SER A 242 -16.80 23.83 12.11
CA SER A 242 -17.98 24.43 11.49
C SER A 242 -17.66 25.24 10.21
N ILE A 243 -16.46 25.83 10.14
CA ILE A 243 -16.01 26.70 9.04
C ILE A 243 -15.42 25.88 7.89
N THR A 244 -14.38 25.08 8.18
CA THR A 244 -13.64 24.32 7.16
C THR A 244 -14.33 23.03 6.74
N LYS A 245 -15.30 22.53 7.54
CA LYS A 245 -15.94 21.22 7.36
C LYS A 245 -14.94 20.05 7.33
N THR A 246 -13.78 20.23 7.97
CA THR A 246 -12.73 19.23 8.09
C THR A 246 -12.54 18.78 9.55
N PRO A 247 -12.18 17.50 9.80
CA PRO A 247 -11.86 17.02 11.15
C PRO A 247 -10.44 17.45 11.55
N ILE A 248 -10.34 18.61 12.21
CA ILE A 248 -9.05 19.25 12.56
C ILE A 248 -8.17 18.34 13.43
N PHE A 249 -8.75 17.64 14.41
CA PHE A 249 -8.01 16.71 15.26
C PHE A 249 -7.34 15.61 14.45
N GLY A 250 -8.03 15.06 13.44
CA GLY A 250 -7.47 14.07 12.52
C GLY A 250 -6.30 14.65 11.70
N CYS A 251 -6.44 15.88 11.20
CA CYS A 251 -5.36 16.57 10.48
C CYS A 251 -4.14 16.76 11.38
N VAL A 252 -4.30 17.35 12.57
CA VAL A 252 -3.19 17.64 13.48
C VAL A 252 -2.51 16.36 13.95
N PHE A 253 -3.28 15.35 14.35
CA PHE A 253 -2.75 14.04 14.75
C PHE A 253 -1.92 13.41 13.64
N SER A 254 -2.44 13.40 12.40
CA SER A 254 -1.71 12.83 11.26
C SER A 254 -0.39 13.56 10.96
N GLY A 255 -0.38 14.90 11.02
CA GLY A 255 0.82 15.69 10.79
C GLY A 255 1.89 15.48 11.84
N ILE A 256 1.49 15.46 13.13
CA ILE A 256 2.42 15.23 14.24
C ILE A 256 2.98 13.81 14.16
N LEU A 257 2.13 12.80 13.97
CA LEU A 257 2.56 11.40 13.96
C LEU A 257 3.44 11.08 12.75
N SER A 258 3.04 11.47 11.53
CA SER A 258 3.87 11.31 10.33
C SER A 258 5.16 12.11 10.41
N GLY A 259 5.12 13.33 10.95
CA GLY A 259 6.30 14.16 11.14
C GLY A 259 7.28 13.56 12.16
N TRP A 260 6.78 13.01 13.26
CA TRP A 260 7.59 12.30 14.26
C TRP A 260 8.24 11.05 13.67
N LEU A 261 7.49 10.27 12.88
CA LEU A 261 8.03 9.10 12.19
C LEU A 261 9.14 9.51 11.20
N ALA A 262 8.93 10.58 10.44
CA ALA A 262 9.92 11.10 9.50
C ALA A 262 11.18 11.63 10.20
N LEU A 263 11.04 12.25 11.38
CA LEU A 263 12.15 12.78 12.16
C LEU A 263 13.13 11.67 12.59
N TYR A 264 12.61 10.52 13.05
CA TYR A 264 13.41 9.46 13.66
C TYR A 264 13.79 8.33 12.71
N PHE A 265 12.95 7.97 11.74
CA PHE A 265 13.20 6.81 10.89
C PHE A 265 13.84 7.20 9.55
N ASP A 266 14.66 6.29 9.02
CA ASP A 266 15.22 6.41 7.68
C ASP A 266 14.19 6.00 6.62
N LEU A 267 14.38 6.48 5.39
CA LEU A 267 13.47 6.21 4.27
C LEU A 267 13.31 4.71 4.03
N SER A 268 14.40 3.93 4.12
CA SER A 268 14.35 2.48 3.87
C SER A 268 13.47 1.74 4.88
N THR A 269 13.56 2.10 6.16
CA THR A 269 12.70 1.55 7.21
C THR A 269 11.23 1.90 6.97
N LEU A 270 10.94 3.17 6.68
CA LEU A 270 9.56 3.61 6.48
C LEU A 270 8.93 2.87 5.28
N VAL A 271 9.67 2.76 4.17
CA VAL A 271 9.26 2.03 2.97
C VAL A 271 8.96 0.56 3.26
N GLU A 272 9.80 -0.12 4.04
CA GLU A 272 9.57 -1.53 4.39
C GLU A 272 8.37 -1.75 5.30
N ILE A 273 8.18 -0.91 6.33
CA ILE A 273 7.02 -1.02 7.24
C ILE A 273 5.72 -0.73 6.49
N MET A 274 5.74 0.25 5.59
CA MET A 274 4.59 0.53 4.73
C MET A 274 4.29 -0.66 3.81
N SER A 275 5.32 -1.22 3.16
CA SER A 275 5.14 -2.33 2.22
C SER A 275 4.52 -3.56 2.87
N ILE A 276 4.96 -3.96 4.08
CA ILE A 276 4.32 -5.08 4.79
C ILE A 276 2.86 -4.79 5.13
N GLY A 277 2.56 -3.55 5.55
CA GLY A 277 1.18 -3.12 5.85
C GLY A 277 0.29 -3.21 4.62
N THR A 278 0.70 -2.59 3.51
CA THR A 278 -0.09 -2.61 2.26
C THR A 278 -0.24 -4.03 1.70
N LEU A 279 0.81 -4.86 1.70
CA LEU A 279 0.73 -6.25 1.24
C LEU A 279 -0.24 -7.09 2.10
N GLN A 280 -0.27 -6.85 3.41
CA GLN A 280 -1.27 -7.45 4.29
C GLN A 280 -2.69 -6.93 3.97
N ALA A 281 -2.85 -5.63 3.74
CA ALA A 281 -4.15 -5.06 3.36
C ALA A 281 -4.68 -5.73 2.09
N TYR A 282 -3.85 -5.88 1.06
CA TYR A 282 -4.23 -6.49 -0.20
C TYR A 282 -4.52 -7.99 -0.06
N THR A 283 -3.77 -8.69 0.79
CA THR A 283 -4.07 -10.09 1.15
C THR A 283 -5.44 -10.21 1.82
N MET A 284 -5.77 -9.27 2.72
CA MET A 284 -7.08 -9.23 3.37
C MET A 284 -8.20 -8.91 2.39
N VAL A 285 -8.01 -7.94 1.49
CA VAL A 285 -8.99 -7.62 0.43
C VAL A 285 -9.23 -8.82 -0.49
N ALA A 286 -8.16 -9.50 -0.94
CA ALA A 286 -8.29 -10.71 -1.77
C ALA A 286 -9.03 -11.85 -1.03
N THR A 287 -8.78 -11.99 0.27
CA THR A 287 -9.50 -12.94 1.13
C THR A 287 -10.98 -12.56 1.26
N CYS A 288 -11.29 -11.27 1.46
CA CYS A 288 -12.67 -10.77 1.51
C CYS A 288 -13.41 -11.01 0.20
N VAL A 289 -12.77 -10.83 -0.97
CA VAL A 289 -13.37 -11.15 -2.27
C VAL A 289 -13.78 -12.61 -2.35
N LEU A 290 -12.93 -13.54 -1.86
CA LEU A 290 -13.28 -14.95 -1.79
C LEU A 290 -14.45 -15.19 -0.83
N LEU A 291 -14.38 -14.67 0.40
CA LEU A 291 -15.43 -14.86 1.41
C LEU A 291 -16.79 -14.35 0.91
N LEU A 292 -16.85 -13.13 0.35
CA LEU A 292 -18.08 -12.54 -0.19
C LEU A 292 -18.65 -13.36 -1.36
N ARG A 293 -17.80 -13.96 -2.20
CA ARG A 293 -18.26 -14.77 -3.33
C ARG A 293 -18.93 -16.08 -2.90
N TYR A 294 -18.59 -16.63 -1.73
CA TYR A 294 -19.14 -17.90 -1.22
C TYR A 294 -20.09 -17.71 -0.03
N GLN A 295 -20.44 -16.47 0.33
CA GLN A 295 -21.42 -16.17 1.37
C GLN A 295 -22.87 -16.48 0.91
N ILE A 296 -23.68 -16.84 1.90
CA ILE A 296 -25.07 -17.30 1.76
C ILE A 296 -26.01 -16.11 1.51
N ASN A 297 -25.76 -14.99 2.20
CA ASN A 297 -26.67 -13.85 2.22
C ASN A 297 -26.42 -12.94 1.01
N PRO A 298 -27.48 -12.43 0.36
CA PRO A 298 -27.34 -11.34 -0.60
C PRO A 298 -26.95 -10.07 0.16
N ILE A 299 -25.66 -9.83 0.35
CA ILE A 299 -25.17 -8.48 0.67
C ILE A 299 -25.11 -7.73 -0.65
N GLY A 300 -26.29 -7.33 -1.13
CA GLY A 300 -26.47 -6.58 -2.36
C GLY A 300 -27.46 -5.47 -2.09
N LEU A 301 -27.06 -4.25 -2.40
CA LEU A 301 -27.97 -3.13 -2.52
C LEU A 301 -28.42 -3.07 -3.98
N VAL A 302 -29.72 -3.19 -4.23
CA VAL A 302 -30.25 -3.03 -5.59
C VAL A 302 -30.45 -1.54 -5.84
N ILE A 303 -29.89 -1.03 -6.93
CA ILE A 303 -30.25 0.32 -7.42
C ILE A 303 -31.60 0.16 -8.13
N THR A 304 -32.68 0.54 -7.46
CA THR A 304 -34.00 0.66 -8.07
C THR A 304 -34.19 2.07 -8.63
N ALA A 305 -35.25 2.29 -9.42
CA ALA A 305 -35.61 3.62 -9.91
C ALA A 305 -35.84 4.65 -8.78
N ASN A 306 -36.01 4.19 -7.53
CA ASN A 306 -36.28 5.00 -6.35
C ASN A 306 -35.08 5.12 -5.38
N GLY A 307 -33.92 4.55 -5.70
CA GLY A 307 -32.71 4.66 -4.89
C GLY A 307 -32.12 3.31 -4.48
N LEU A 308 -31.50 3.31 -3.30
CA LEU A 308 -30.60 2.27 -2.81
C LEU A 308 -31.35 1.43 -1.77
N GLU A 309 -31.93 0.29 -2.17
CA GLU A 309 -32.77 -0.54 -1.28
C GLU A 309 -32.06 -1.82 -0.81
N PRO A 310 -32.13 -2.16 0.50
CA PRO A 310 -31.62 -3.42 1.02
C PRO A 310 -32.51 -4.60 0.59
N LEU A 311 -31.88 -5.68 0.13
CA LEU A 311 -32.55 -6.93 -0.25
C LEU A 311 -33.11 -7.64 1.00
N LEU A 312 -34.39 -7.42 1.32
CA LEU A 312 -35.15 -8.24 2.27
C LEU A 312 -35.57 -9.56 1.61
N SER A 313 -35.21 -10.66 2.27
CA SER A 313 -34.85 -11.95 1.68
C SER A 313 -35.97 -12.98 1.50
N GLU A 314 -37.26 -12.66 1.67
CA GLU A 314 -38.26 -13.74 1.83
C GLU A 314 -39.14 -14.06 0.62
N SER A 315 -39.36 -13.16 -0.34
CA SER A 315 -40.44 -13.35 -1.33
C SER A 315 -40.02 -13.84 -2.73
N ILE A 316 -38.72 -13.85 -3.08
CA ILE A 316 -38.28 -14.20 -4.45
C ILE A 316 -37.82 -15.66 -4.58
N VAL A 317 -37.54 -16.35 -3.47
CA VAL A 317 -36.93 -17.70 -3.49
C VAL A 317 -37.96 -18.81 -3.75
N SER A 318 -39.27 -18.54 -3.67
CA SER A 318 -40.28 -19.60 -3.63
C SER A 318 -40.76 -20.15 -4.96
N GLU A 319 -40.36 -19.63 -6.14
CA GLU A 319 -41.15 -19.97 -7.33
C GLU A 319 -40.48 -20.46 -8.61
N ASN A 320 -39.15 -20.51 -8.81
CA ASN A 320 -38.64 -21.13 -10.05
C ASN A 320 -37.23 -21.74 -9.99
N GLU A 321 -37.19 -23.02 -10.39
CA GLU A 321 -36.12 -23.84 -10.97
C GLU A 321 -34.66 -23.72 -10.45
N ASN A 322 -34.13 -24.88 -10.00
CA ASN A 322 -32.71 -25.21 -9.74
C ASN A 322 -32.07 -24.68 -8.44
N VAL A 323 -32.59 -25.16 -7.30
CA VAL A 323 -32.03 -25.02 -5.93
C VAL A 323 -30.57 -25.55 -5.77
N ARG A 324 -29.98 -26.20 -6.78
CA ARG A 324 -28.62 -26.78 -6.73
C ARG A 324 -27.47 -25.75 -6.82
N PHE A 325 -27.75 -24.52 -7.22
CA PHE A 325 -26.71 -23.53 -7.53
C PHE A 325 -26.52 -22.43 -6.48
N PHE A 326 -27.26 -22.47 -5.37
CA PHE A 326 -27.13 -21.48 -4.29
C PHE A 326 -26.25 -22.00 -3.15
N PRO A 327 -25.38 -21.14 -2.57
CA PRO A 327 -24.57 -21.50 -1.42
C PRO A 327 -25.46 -21.87 -0.22
N THR A 328 -25.32 -23.10 0.25
CA THR A 328 -25.94 -23.59 1.49
C THR A 328 -25.02 -23.29 2.69
N LYS A 329 -25.55 -23.34 3.92
CA LYS A 329 -24.74 -23.20 5.15
C LYS A 329 -23.50 -24.09 5.17
N ARG A 330 -23.64 -25.34 4.71
CA ARG A 330 -22.53 -26.30 4.63
C ARG A 330 -21.49 -25.96 3.56
N THR A 331 -21.91 -25.52 2.38
CA THR A 331 -20.99 -25.17 1.28
C THR A 331 -20.22 -23.89 1.60
N ALA A 332 -20.89 -22.90 2.19
CA ALA A 332 -20.24 -21.66 2.65
C ALA A 332 -19.24 -21.94 3.78
N MET A 333 -19.59 -22.79 4.75
CA MET A 333 -18.65 -23.21 5.80
C MET A 333 -17.42 -23.92 5.22
N LEU A 334 -17.63 -24.84 4.27
CA LEU A 334 -16.54 -25.56 3.61
C LEU A 334 -15.65 -24.61 2.78
N ALA A 335 -16.25 -23.62 2.09
CA ALA A 335 -15.52 -22.59 1.38
C ALA A 335 -14.67 -21.74 2.34
N ASN A 336 -15.25 -21.27 3.45
CA ASN A 336 -14.54 -20.47 4.46
C ASN A 336 -13.35 -21.22 5.07
N ILE A 337 -13.54 -22.50 5.42
CA ILE A 337 -12.45 -23.37 5.90
C ILE A 337 -11.37 -23.49 4.83
N SER A 338 -11.76 -23.73 3.58
CA SER A 338 -10.80 -23.89 2.47
C SER A 338 -10.02 -22.60 2.22
N ILE A 339 -10.67 -21.44 2.29
CA ILE A 339 -10.02 -20.12 2.17
C ILE A 339 -9.00 -19.93 3.30
N PHE A 340 -9.37 -20.25 4.53
CA PHE A 340 -8.47 -20.18 5.69
C PHE A 340 -7.25 -21.10 5.51
N VAL A 341 -7.48 -22.35 5.07
CA VAL A 341 -6.41 -23.32 4.78
C VAL A 341 -5.50 -22.80 3.67
N ILE A 342 -6.03 -22.22 2.60
CA ILE A 342 -5.21 -21.64 1.52
C ILE A 342 -4.30 -20.53 2.05
N VAL A 343 -4.83 -19.60 2.84
CA VAL A 343 -4.04 -18.50 3.41
C VAL A 343 -2.94 -19.05 4.34
N LEU A 344 -3.29 -19.97 5.23
CA LEU A 344 -2.36 -20.60 6.18
C LEU A 344 -1.25 -21.37 5.44
N VAL A 345 -1.63 -22.25 4.51
CA VAL A 345 -0.70 -23.07 3.73
C VAL A 345 0.17 -22.19 2.83
N SER A 346 -0.36 -21.11 2.27
CA SER A 346 0.44 -20.14 1.51
C SER A 346 1.51 -19.51 2.38
N PHE A 347 1.18 -19.13 3.62
CA PHE A 347 2.13 -18.59 4.58
C PHE A 347 3.24 -19.59 4.93
N CYS A 348 2.86 -20.83 5.26
CA CYS A 348 3.82 -21.89 5.56
C CYS A 348 4.71 -22.22 4.35
N LEU A 349 4.12 -22.39 3.17
CA LEU A 349 4.82 -22.74 1.94
C LEU A 349 5.81 -21.64 1.54
N CYS A 350 5.37 -20.38 1.52
CA CYS A 350 6.23 -19.24 1.19
C CYS A 350 7.33 -19.06 2.25
N GLY A 351 6.99 -19.17 3.54
CA GLY A 351 7.97 -19.06 4.63
C GLY A 351 9.06 -20.12 4.57
N LEU A 352 8.71 -21.36 4.19
CA LEU A 352 9.68 -22.42 3.96
C LEU A 352 10.54 -22.17 2.73
N CYS A 353 9.94 -21.75 1.61
CA CYS A 353 10.68 -21.49 0.37
C CYS A 353 11.69 -20.35 0.53
N VAL A 354 11.32 -19.27 1.24
CA VAL A 354 12.17 -18.09 1.36
C VAL A 354 13.28 -18.28 2.39
N ASN A 355 12.96 -18.84 3.56
CA ASN A 355 13.94 -18.94 4.67
C ASN A 355 14.84 -20.18 4.59
N TYR A 356 14.38 -21.26 3.93
CA TYR A 356 15.06 -22.57 3.95
C TYR A 356 15.29 -23.11 2.53
N SER A 357 15.50 -22.23 1.55
CA SER A 357 15.74 -22.62 0.15
C SER A 357 16.93 -23.56 -0.02
N GLU A 358 18.00 -23.41 0.78
CA GLU A 358 19.19 -24.28 0.73
C GLU A 358 18.86 -25.75 1.08
N TYR A 359 17.92 -25.98 2.00
CA TYR A 359 17.51 -27.34 2.40
C TYR A 359 16.78 -28.08 1.27
N LEU A 360 16.13 -27.33 0.36
CA LEU A 360 15.53 -27.90 -0.84
C LEU A 360 16.61 -28.37 -1.82
N TRP A 361 17.69 -27.60 -2.00
CA TRP A 361 18.81 -27.94 -2.88
C TRP A 361 19.59 -29.16 -2.38
N HIS A 362 19.73 -29.31 -1.06
CA HIS A 362 20.37 -30.47 -0.45
C HIS A 362 19.43 -31.68 -0.26
N LEU A 363 18.17 -31.59 -0.72
CA LEU A 363 17.17 -32.67 -0.72
C LEU A 363 17.01 -33.36 0.65
N HIS A 364 16.96 -32.58 1.74
CA HIS A 364 16.69 -33.14 3.05
C HIS A 364 15.30 -33.79 3.09
N PHE A 365 15.26 -35.10 3.39
CA PHE A 365 14.04 -35.92 3.31
C PHE A 365 12.83 -35.29 4.02
N TRP A 366 12.98 -34.90 5.29
CA TRP A 366 11.90 -34.28 6.07
C TRP A 366 11.38 -32.98 5.44
N PHE A 367 12.27 -32.16 4.88
CA PHE A 367 11.90 -30.91 4.22
C PHE A 367 11.10 -31.16 2.94
N VAL A 368 11.58 -32.10 2.11
CA VAL A 368 10.91 -32.48 0.86
C VAL A 368 9.51 -33.04 1.13
N VAL A 369 9.36 -33.92 2.13
CA VAL A 369 8.06 -34.47 2.54
C VAL A 369 7.10 -33.36 2.99
N MET A 370 7.56 -32.44 3.84
CA MET A 370 6.75 -31.31 4.30
C MET A 370 6.36 -30.38 3.14
N PHE A 371 7.27 -30.11 2.21
CA PHE A 371 7.02 -29.27 1.04
C PHE A 371 5.93 -29.86 0.14
N PHE A 372 6.05 -31.14 -0.22
CA PHE A 372 5.02 -31.82 -1.03
C PHE A 372 3.69 -31.95 -0.28
N PHE A 373 3.71 -32.16 1.03
CA PHE A 373 2.49 -32.17 1.85
C PHE A 373 1.75 -30.83 1.79
N LEU A 374 2.47 -29.70 1.91
CA LEU A 374 1.87 -28.37 1.82
C LEU A 374 1.33 -28.07 0.42
N ILE A 375 2.04 -28.47 -0.65
CA ILE A 375 1.52 -28.36 -2.02
C ILE A 375 0.24 -29.19 -2.19
N ALA A 376 0.24 -30.44 -1.70
CA ALA A 376 -0.94 -31.30 -1.75
C ALA A 376 -2.12 -30.65 -1.00
N ALA A 377 -1.90 -30.15 0.23
CA ALA A 377 -2.93 -29.45 1.00
C ALA A 377 -3.46 -28.20 0.27
N PHE A 378 -2.58 -27.40 -0.35
CA PHE A 378 -2.97 -26.25 -1.15
C PHE A 378 -3.83 -26.64 -2.36
N THR A 379 -3.41 -27.65 -3.11
CA THR A 379 -4.15 -28.13 -4.30
C THR A 379 -5.51 -28.70 -3.93
N VAL A 380 -5.61 -29.45 -2.82
CA VAL A 380 -6.87 -29.97 -2.29
C VAL A 380 -7.80 -28.84 -1.85
N ALA A 381 -7.30 -27.85 -1.10
CA ALA A 381 -8.12 -26.71 -0.70
C ALA A 381 -8.61 -25.90 -1.92
N MET A 382 -7.74 -25.74 -2.93
CA MET A 382 -8.10 -25.12 -4.20
C MET A 382 -9.20 -25.88 -4.93
N THR A 383 -9.07 -27.20 -5.08
CA THR A 383 -10.10 -28.00 -5.76
C THR A 383 -11.42 -27.96 -5.02
N ILE A 384 -11.43 -28.00 -3.68
CA ILE A 384 -12.64 -27.86 -2.87
C ILE A 384 -13.36 -26.54 -3.16
N ILE A 385 -12.63 -25.42 -3.21
CA ILE A 385 -13.21 -24.10 -3.52
C ILE A 385 -13.77 -24.07 -4.95
N PHE A 386 -13.04 -24.59 -5.94
CA PHE A 386 -13.51 -24.66 -7.33
C PHE A 386 -14.81 -25.46 -7.48
N LEU A 387 -15.02 -26.45 -6.61
CA LEU A 387 -16.22 -27.29 -6.60
C LEU A 387 -17.40 -26.66 -5.84
N GLN A 388 -17.19 -25.59 -5.06
CA GLN A 388 -18.27 -24.94 -4.32
C GLN A 388 -19.13 -24.05 -5.22
N PRO A 389 -20.46 -24.01 -4.99
CA PRO A 389 -21.34 -23.07 -5.67
C PRO A 389 -20.97 -21.62 -5.30
N GLN A 390 -20.84 -20.77 -6.32
CA GLN A 390 -20.58 -19.34 -6.15
C GLN A 390 -21.88 -18.56 -6.08
N ASN A 391 -21.87 -17.49 -5.29
CA ASN A 391 -22.94 -16.52 -5.30
C ASN A 391 -22.88 -15.66 -6.58
N ARG A 392 -23.99 -15.59 -7.32
CA ARG A 392 -24.09 -14.96 -8.64
C ARG A 392 -24.82 -13.61 -8.65
N PHE A 393 -24.96 -12.95 -7.50
CA PHE A 393 -25.52 -11.60 -7.49
C PHE A 393 -24.64 -10.63 -8.30
N ASP A 394 -25.31 -9.75 -9.03
CA ASP A 394 -24.70 -8.67 -9.79
C ASP A 394 -24.13 -7.63 -8.82
N LEU A 395 -22.86 -7.81 -8.45
CA LEU A 395 -22.10 -6.78 -7.77
C LEU A 395 -21.75 -5.67 -8.78
N PRO A 396 -21.84 -4.38 -8.41
CA PRO A 396 -21.39 -3.26 -9.25
C PRO A 396 -19.95 -3.43 -9.74
N PHE A 397 -19.14 -4.17 -8.97
CA PHE A 397 -17.79 -4.58 -9.31
C PHE A 397 -17.63 -6.09 -9.09
N SER A 398 -17.34 -6.83 -10.16
CA SER A 398 -17.06 -8.26 -10.11
C SER A 398 -15.62 -8.53 -10.56
N VAL A 399 -14.87 -9.26 -9.74
CA VAL A 399 -13.50 -9.69 -10.06
C VAL A 399 -13.58 -10.87 -11.04
N PRO A 400 -12.87 -10.84 -12.19
CA PRO A 400 -12.83 -11.97 -13.11
C PRO A 400 -12.01 -13.14 -12.55
N MET A 401 -12.27 -14.35 -13.04
CA MET A 401 -11.47 -15.56 -12.73
C MET A 401 -11.39 -15.91 -11.22
N VAL A 402 -12.47 -15.71 -10.46
CA VAL A 402 -12.56 -16.21 -9.07
C VAL A 402 -12.80 -17.73 -9.10
N PRO A 403 -12.05 -18.55 -8.33
CA PRO A 403 -11.14 -18.20 -7.22
C PRO A 403 -9.67 -17.98 -7.58
N LEU A 404 -9.24 -18.22 -8.83
CA LEU A 404 -7.83 -18.23 -9.23
C LEU A 404 -7.13 -16.90 -8.97
N LEU A 405 -7.70 -15.77 -9.42
CA LEU A 405 -7.05 -14.47 -9.32
C LEU A 405 -6.84 -14.02 -7.86
N PRO A 406 -7.85 -14.06 -6.96
CA PRO A 406 -7.63 -13.75 -5.55
C PRO A 406 -6.60 -14.66 -4.88
N VAL A 407 -6.59 -15.97 -5.18
CA VAL A 407 -5.62 -16.90 -4.58
C VAL A 407 -4.19 -16.62 -5.06
N MET A 408 -4.01 -16.32 -6.35
CA MET A 408 -2.71 -15.88 -6.89
C MET A 408 -2.25 -14.58 -6.22
N SER A 409 -3.16 -13.63 -5.99
CA SER A 409 -2.85 -12.39 -5.27
C SER A 409 -2.39 -12.66 -3.83
N ILE A 410 -3.09 -13.54 -3.10
CA ILE A 410 -2.71 -13.95 -1.73
C ILE A 410 -1.30 -14.54 -1.74
N PHE A 411 -1.02 -15.46 -2.67
CA PHE A 411 0.28 -16.14 -2.75
C PHE A 411 1.43 -15.17 -3.07
N ILE A 412 1.25 -14.28 -4.05
CA ILE A 412 2.26 -13.27 -4.41
C ILE A 412 2.51 -12.29 -3.26
N ASN A 413 1.44 -11.78 -2.64
CA ASN A 413 1.57 -10.84 -1.52
C ASN A 413 2.32 -11.48 -0.36
N ILE A 414 1.98 -12.73 0.01
CA ILE A 414 2.69 -13.47 1.06
C ILE A 414 4.14 -13.71 0.68
N THR A 415 4.44 -14.07 -0.57
CA THR A 415 5.82 -14.25 -1.03
C THR A 415 6.64 -12.97 -0.85
N LEU A 416 6.10 -11.81 -1.23
CA LEU A 416 6.77 -10.51 -1.07
C LEU A 416 6.91 -10.14 0.42
N MET A 417 5.91 -10.42 1.26
CA MET A 417 6.01 -10.20 2.71
C MET A 417 7.14 -11.04 3.35
N MET A 418 7.35 -12.28 2.88
CA MET A 418 8.42 -13.15 3.37
C MET A 418 9.83 -12.67 2.98
N GLN A 419 9.97 -11.84 1.93
CA GLN A 419 11.25 -11.27 1.51
C GLN A 419 11.68 -10.05 2.34
N LEU A 420 10.81 -9.55 3.22
CA LEU A 420 11.10 -8.40 4.09
C LEU A 420 11.86 -8.84 5.35
N ARG A 421 12.61 -7.90 5.94
CA ARG A 421 13.44 -8.14 7.14
C ARG A 421 12.58 -8.53 8.35
N LEU A 422 13.09 -9.40 9.22
CA LEU A 422 12.41 -9.81 10.45
C LEU A 422 12.07 -8.62 11.38
N ILE A 423 12.94 -7.60 11.42
CA ILE A 423 12.68 -6.38 12.21
C ILE A 423 11.41 -5.65 11.73
N THR A 424 11.10 -5.73 10.44
CA THR A 424 9.91 -5.13 9.83
C THR A 424 8.65 -5.83 10.32
N TRP A 425 8.69 -7.17 10.42
CA TRP A 425 7.63 -7.96 11.05
C TRP A 425 7.40 -7.56 12.51
N ILE A 426 8.46 -7.42 13.30
CA ILE A 426 8.36 -7.04 14.71
C ILE A 426 7.69 -5.66 14.85
N ARG A 427 8.17 -4.66 14.09
CA ARG A 427 7.63 -3.29 14.11
C ARG A 427 6.15 -3.27 13.70
N PHE A 428 5.81 -4.03 12.67
CA PHE A 428 4.44 -4.15 12.19
C PHE A 428 3.53 -4.86 13.21
N SER A 429 4.00 -5.94 13.85
CA SER A 429 3.26 -6.62 14.92
C SER A 429 2.96 -5.68 16.09
N VAL A 430 3.92 -4.85 16.51
CA VAL A 430 3.69 -3.84 17.56
C VAL A 430 2.55 -2.89 17.17
N TRP A 431 2.52 -2.41 15.93
CA TRP A 431 1.43 -1.54 15.46
C TRP A 431 0.06 -2.22 15.49
N ILE A 432 0.00 -3.47 15.02
CA ILE A 432 -1.25 -4.24 15.06
C ILE A 432 -1.70 -4.50 16.50
N THR A 433 -0.77 -4.81 17.41
CA THR A 433 -1.07 -4.95 18.83
C THR A 433 -1.65 -3.67 19.42
N ILE A 434 -1.09 -2.49 19.10
CA ILE A 434 -1.66 -1.20 19.55
C ILE A 434 -3.11 -1.05 19.09
N GLY A 435 -3.40 -1.32 17.81
CA GLY A 435 -4.77 -1.24 17.28
C GLY A 435 -5.73 -2.22 17.95
N LEU A 436 -5.27 -3.45 18.19
CA LEU A 436 -6.05 -4.46 18.91
C LEU A 436 -6.33 -4.04 20.35
N LEU A 437 -5.35 -3.45 21.05
CA LEU A 437 -5.55 -2.96 22.42
C LEU A 437 -6.58 -1.81 22.43
N ILE A 438 -6.49 -0.86 21.51
CA ILE A 438 -7.49 0.22 21.38
C ILE A 438 -8.88 -0.36 21.13
N TYR A 439 -9.00 -1.33 20.23
CA TYR A 439 -10.27 -1.99 19.95
C TYR A 439 -10.81 -2.72 21.19
N LEU A 440 -10.00 -3.53 21.87
CA LEU A 440 -10.43 -4.33 23.03
C LEU A 440 -10.83 -3.46 24.23
N PHE A 441 -10.09 -2.39 24.52
CA PHE A 441 -10.33 -1.56 25.71
C PHE A 441 -11.34 -0.43 25.48
N TYR A 442 -11.49 0.05 24.24
CA TYR A 442 -12.36 1.17 23.92
C TYR A 442 -13.43 0.78 22.90
N GLY A 443 -13.01 0.24 21.75
CA GLY A 443 -13.89 -0.04 20.62
C GLY A 443 -15.02 -1.02 20.93
N VAL A 444 -14.75 -2.11 21.65
CA VAL A 444 -15.78 -3.12 22.02
C VAL A 444 -16.92 -2.51 22.84
N GLN A 445 -16.63 -1.54 23.69
CA GLN A 445 -17.64 -0.90 24.55
C GLN A 445 -18.42 0.22 23.86
N HIS A 446 -17.82 0.86 22.85
CA HIS A 446 -18.37 2.05 22.20
C HIS A 446 -18.84 1.81 20.75
N SER A 447 -18.63 0.60 20.22
CA SER A 447 -19.04 0.22 18.86
C SER A 447 -20.56 0.23 18.75
N LYS A 448 -21.06 0.91 17.71
CA LYS A 448 -22.50 1.01 17.43
C LYS A 448 -23.13 -0.34 17.07
N GLU A 449 -22.36 -1.25 16.47
CA GLU A 449 -22.84 -2.57 16.07
C GLU A 449 -23.22 -3.42 17.29
N ASN A 450 -22.60 -3.18 18.46
CA ASN A 450 -22.99 -3.83 19.71
C ASN A 450 -24.27 -3.23 20.33
N THR A 451 -24.68 -2.03 19.89
CA THR A 451 -25.91 -1.36 20.37
C THR A 451 -27.11 -1.67 19.48
N GLU A 452 -26.91 -2.16 18.25
CA GLU A 452 -28.00 -2.58 17.36
C GLU A 452 -28.48 -4.02 17.61
N GLU A 453 -27.73 -4.83 18.39
CA GLU A 453 -28.12 -6.19 18.80
C GLU A 453 -28.87 -6.27 20.14
N GLU A 454 -28.99 -5.16 20.89
CA GLU A 454 -29.82 -5.02 22.12
C GLU A 454 -31.14 -4.31 21.82
#